data_AF-A0A936W2Q8-F1
#
_entry.id   AF-A0A936W2Q8-F1
#
_cell.length_a   1.000
_cell.length_b   1.000
_cell.length_c   1.000
_cell.angle_alpha   90.00
_cell.angle_beta   90.00
_cell.angle_gamma   90.00
#
_symmetry.space_group_name_H-M   'P 1'
#
loop_
_entity.id
_entity.type
_entity.pdbx_description
1 polymer ?
#
loop_
_entity_poly.entity_id
_entity_poly.type
_entity_poly.pdbx_seq_one_letter_code
_entity_poly.pdbx_strand_id
1 'polypeptide(L)'
;MFAEMAGIYIHIPFCRKACHYCNFHFSTSFKTKEEMIGAMVVEIAMQAAYLDGQEIETIYFGGGTPSSLPIEDIKLLLDAIRDVHQIADDAEITLEANPDDIHAESVTQWKEAGINRLSIGIQAFQDDLLAAWNRSHNAEQATTAIAIAQQAGIDNITADLIYGGPGLSDEDWVSNMQRLIDAGIPHISSYALTVESGTALHHQIEKGKSMIPDDDQANRQYAILQDMLTANGILQYEISNFALPGFESRHNGSYWSGAHYLGIGPSAHSYNGVSRQWNVSNNVRYIQSIGSGVIPSEMEILTEVQRFNELVMTGLRTSKGIDMKGC
;
A
#
# COMPACT_ATOMS: atom_id res chain seq x y z
N MET A 1 -4.32 5.77 26.32
CA MET A 1 -4.83 4.54 25.69
C MET A 1 -5.12 4.92 24.26
N PHE A 2 -4.25 4.54 23.33
CA PHE A 2 -4.67 4.49 21.93
C PHE A 2 -5.86 3.53 21.92
N ALA A 3 -7.00 3.95 21.38
CA ALA A 3 -8.06 2.99 21.06
C ALA A 3 -7.38 1.88 20.24
N GLU A 4 -7.60 0.62 20.64
CA GLU A 4 -7.03 -0.55 19.98
C GLU A 4 -7.63 -0.63 18.57
N MET A 5 -7.04 0.11 17.64
CA MET A 5 -7.43 0.11 16.24
C MET A 5 -7.08 -1.26 15.65
N ALA A 6 -8.06 -1.90 15.00
CA ALA A 6 -7.82 -3.09 14.20
C ALA A 6 -7.99 -2.80 12.70
N GLY A 7 -7.11 -3.40 11.89
CA GLY A 7 -7.14 -3.29 10.43
C GLY A 7 -7.26 -4.62 9.71
N ILE A 8 -7.74 -4.59 8.47
CA ILE A 8 -7.68 -5.73 7.55
C ILE A 8 -6.90 -5.33 6.30
N TYR A 9 -5.84 -6.07 5.98
CA TYR A 9 -5.08 -5.91 4.76
C TYR A 9 -5.44 -7.05 3.79
N ILE A 10 -5.85 -6.68 2.58
CA ILE A 10 -6.21 -7.61 1.51
C ILE A 10 -5.12 -7.55 0.44
N HIS A 11 -4.36 -8.63 0.31
CA HIS A 11 -3.29 -8.74 -0.69
C HIS A 11 -3.83 -9.33 -2.00
N ILE A 12 -4.03 -8.47 -3.01
CA ILE A 12 -4.45 -8.89 -4.36
C ILE A 12 -3.22 -9.24 -5.21
N PRO A 13 -2.97 -10.52 -5.54
CA PRO A 13 -1.69 -10.94 -6.12
C PRO A 13 -1.70 -10.87 -7.66
N PHE A 14 -2.35 -9.86 -8.25
CA PHE A 14 -2.50 -9.73 -9.70
C PHE A 14 -2.10 -8.34 -10.19
N CYS A 15 -1.27 -8.30 -11.24
CA CYS A 15 -0.89 -7.08 -11.95
C CYS A 15 -1.05 -7.31 -13.45
N ARG A 16 -1.49 -6.31 -14.22
CA ARG A 16 -1.44 -6.40 -15.70
C ARG A 16 -0.01 -6.43 -16.24
N LYS A 17 0.91 -5.79 -15.53
CA LYS A 17 2.29 -5.56 -15.97
C LYS A 17 3.25 -5.65 -14.78
N ALA A 18 4.42 -6.25 -15.00
CA ALA A 18 5.48 -6.33 -14.00
C ALA A 18 6.38 -5.09 -14.08
N CYS A 19 6.26 -4.18 -13.09
CA CYS A 19 7.17 -3.04 -12.98
C CYS A 19 8.59 -3.54 -12.69
N HIS A 20 9.62 -2.92 -13.29
CA HIS A 20 10.97 -3.47 -13.21
C HIS A 20 11.57 -3.47 -11.80
N TYR A 21 11.17 -2.53 -10.95
CA TYR A 21 11.64 -2.36 -9.58
C TYR A 21 10.82 -3.16 -8.54
N CYS A 22 9.64 -3.68 -8.92
CA CYS A 22 8.69 -4.23 -7.96
C CYS A 22 9.16 -5.58 -7.41
N ASN A 23 9.23 -5.69 -6.08
CA ASN A 23 9.57 -6.91 -5.35
C ASN A 23 8.37 -7.54 -4.61
N PHE A 24 7.17 -6.97 -4.74
CA PHE A 24 5.97 -7.54 -4.15
C PHE A 24 5.62 -8.89 -4.78
N HIS A 25 4.85 -9.69 -4.05
CA HIS A 25 4.34 -10.96 -4.55
C HIS A 25 3.15 -10.71 -5.51
N PHE A 26 3.29 -11.05 -6.79
CA PHE A 26 2.21 -10.91 -7.76
C PHE A 26 2.30 -11.92 -8.90
N SER A 27 1.22 -12.01 -9.67
CA SER A 27 1.11 -12.75 -10.93
C SER A 27 0.65 -11.82 -12.04
N THR A 28 1.25 -11.93 -13.22
CA THR A 28 0.73 -11.27 -14.44
C THR A 28 -0.36 -12.08 -15.15
N SER A 29 -0.68 -13.27 -14.61
CA SER A 29 -1.76 -14.12 -15.10
C SER A 29 -2.96 -14.06 -14.18
N PHE A 30 -4.12 -13.74 -14.75
CA PHE A 30 -5.43 -13.69 -14.07
C PHE A 30 -6.20 -15.01 -14.19
N LYS A 31 -5.59 -16.09 -14.73
CA LYS A 31 -6.29 -17.37 -14.99
C LYS A 31 -6.92 -17.97 -13.74
N THR A 32 -6.32 -17.76 -12.58
CA THR A 32 -6.78 -18.32 -11.30
C THR A 32 -7.44 -17.25 -10.41
N LYS A 33 -7.94 -16.15 -11.00
CA LYS A 33 -8.49 -15.01 -10.26
C LYS A 33 -9.72 -15.44 -9.46
N GLU A 34 -10.66 -16.13 -10.10
CA GLU A 34 -11.91 -16.55 -9.45
C GLU A 34 -11.63 -17.51 -8.28
N GLU A 35 -10.74 -18.49 -8.46
CA GLU A 35 -10.36 -19.40 -7.38
C GLU A 35 -9.60 -18.68 -6.25
N MET A 36 -8.78 -17.67 -6.58
CA MET A 36 -8.08 -16.86 -5.59
C MET A 36 -9.06 -16.06 -4.74
N ILE A 37 -9.98 -15.31 -5.37
CA ILE A 37 -10.98 -14.51 -4.64
C ILE A 37 -11.87 -15.42 -3.79
N GLY A 38 -12.30 -16.56 -4.33
CA GLY A 38 -13.05 -17.56 -3.57
C GLY A 38 -12.28 -18.10 -2.36
N ALA A 39 -10.98 -18.38 -2.50
CA ALA A 39 -10.13 -18.78 -1.37
C ALA A 39 -10.01 -17.64 -0.33
N MET A 40 -9.84 -16.40 -0.75
CA MET A 40 -9.74 -15.26 0.18
C MET A 40 -11.03 -15.04 0.98
N VAL A 41 -12.21 -15.24 0.36
CA VAL A 41 -13.50 -15.23 1.09
C VAL A 41 -13.56 -16.33 2.15
N VAL A 42 -13.10 -17.53 1.82
CA VAL A 42 -13.03 -18.65 2.80
C VAL A 42 -12.04 -18.32 3.92
N GLU A 43 -10.88 -17.73 3.60
CA GLU A 43 -9.89 -17.32 4.59
C GLU A 43 -10.48 -16.32 5.60
N ILE A 44 -11.20 -15.30 5.12
CA ILE A 44 -11.86 -14.29 5.98
C ILE A 44 -12.73 -14.99 7.04
N ALA A 45 -13.56 -15.95 6.62
CA ALA A 45 -14.40 -16.71 7.55
C ALA A 45 -13.58 -17.58 8.51
N MET A 46 -12.51 -18.22 8.03
CA MET A 46 -11.64 -19.07 8.86
C MET A 46 -10.88 -18.27 9.93
N GLN A 47 -10.58 -17.00 9.66
CA GLN A 47 -9.77 -16.14 10.52
C GLN A 47 -10.60 -15.10 11.31
N ALA A 48 -11.93 -15.22 11.36
CA ALA A 48 -12.82 -14.28 12.03
C ALA A 48 -12.44 -13.98 13.50
N ALA A 49 -11.88 -14.96 14.21
CA ALA A 49 -11.46 -14.81 15.61
C ALA A 49 -10.05 -14.23 15.80
N TYR A 50 -9.28 -13.99 14.73
CA TYR A 50 -7.87 -13.59 14.83
C TYR A 50 -7.67 -12.26 15.56
N LEU A 51 -8.60 -11.32 15.39
CA LEU A 51 -8.60 -9.99 16.00
C LEU A 51 -9.41 -9.92 17.29
N ASP A 52 -9.80 -11.06 17.88
CA ASP A 52 -10.54 -11.15 19.15
C ASP A 52 -11.80 -10.27 19.23
N GLY A 53 -12.51 -10.13 18.10
CA GLY A 53 -13.74 -9.35 18.02
C GLY A 53 -13.56 -7.83 18.09
N GLN A 54 -12.34 -7.31 17.94
CA GLN A 54 -12.10 -5.88 17.81
C GLN A 54 -12.85 -5.31 16.59
N GLU A 55 -13.36 -4.09 16.74
CA GLU A 55 -14.01 -3.36 15.66
C GLU A 55 -12.97 -2.94 14.61
N ILE A 56 -13.29 -3.16 13.34
CA ILE A 56 -12.39 -2.88 12.22
C ILE A 56 -12.52 -1.40 11.85
N GLU A 57 -11.43 -0.67 12.03
CA GLU A 57 -11.33 0.75 11.72
C GLU A 57 -10.71 1.02 10.34
N THR A 58 -10.00 0.04 9.77
CA THR A 58 -9.35 0.20 8.47
C THR A 58 -9.42 -1.07 7.64
N ILE A 59 -9.67 -0.92 6.34
CA ILE A 59 -9.57 -1.99 5.34
C ILE A 59 -8.70 -1.46 4.20
N TYR A 60 -7.66 -2.21 3.83
CA TYR A 60 -6.71 -1.78 2.81
C TYR A 60 -6.53 -2.86 1.76
N PHE A 61 -6.95 -2.56 0.54
CA PHE A 61 -6.67 -3.40 -0.62
C PHE A 61 -5.35 -2.97 -1.23
N GLY A 62 -4.36 -3.86 -1.21
CA GLY A 62 -3.04 -3.60 -1.78
C GLY A 62 -2.41 -4.83 -2.45
N GLY A 63 -1.09 -4.77 -2.66
CA GLY A 63 -0.28 -5.89 -3.14
C GLY A 63 0.13 -5.71 -4.59
N GLY A 64 -0.54 -6.43 -5.49
CA GLY A 64 -0.36 -6.27 -6.93
C GLY A 64 -1.05 -5.02 -7.46
N THR A 65 -2.27 -5.17 -7.98
CA THR A 65 -3.06 -4.05 -8.49
C THR A 65 -4.54 -4.30 -8.22
N PRO A 66 -5.03 -3.97 -7.01
CA PRO A 66 -6.43 -4.15 -6.64
C PRO A 66 -7.42 -3.47 -7.58
N SER A 67 -7.10 -2.27 -8.09
CA SER A 67 -7.92 -1.56 -9.10
C SER A 67 -8.16 -2.32 -10.40
N SER A 68 -7.37 -3.36 -10.68
CA SER A 68 -7.54 -4.18 -11.88
C SER A 68 -8.64 -5.24 -11.74
N LEU A 69 -9.15 -5.45 -10.52
CA LEU A 69 -10.27 -6.36 -10.27
C LEU A 69 -11.60 -5.76 -10.73
N PRO A 70 -12.51 -6.58 -11.28
CA PRO A 70 -13.92 -6.22 -11.36
C PRO A 70 -14.47 -5.79 -10.00
N ILE A 71 -15.39 -4.82 -10.00
CA ILE A 71 -15.97 -4.29 -8.76
C ILE A 71 -16.69 -5.38 -7.95
N GLU A 72 -17.22 -6.40 -8.62
CA GLU A 72 -17.92 -7.53 -8.04
C GLU A 72 -17.00 -8.35 -7.13
N ASP A 73 -15.72 -8.50 -7.47
CA ASP A 73 -14.75 -9.20 -6.62
C ASP A 73 -14.43 -8.37 -5.35
N ILE A 74 -14.32 -7.04 -5.50
CA ILE A 74 -14.08 -6.13 -4.37
C ILE A 74 -15.28 -6.17 -3.41
N LYS A 75 -16.50 -6.08 -3.95
CA LYS A 75 -17.75 -6.17 -3.18
C LYS A 75 -17.85 -7.51 -2.46
N LEU A 76 -17.54 -8.61 -3.14
CA LEU A 76 -17.56 -9.95 -2.56
C LEU A 76 -16.62 -10.06 -1.34
N LEU A 77 -15.41 -9.49 -1.42
CA LEU A 77 -14.47 -9.48 -0.30
C LEU A 77 -14.94 -8.56 0.84
N LEU A 78 -15.46 -7.38 0.53
CA LEU A 78 -16.01 -6.46 1.54
C LEU A 78 -17.21 -7.07 2.27
N ASP A 79 -18.11 -7.73 1.55
CA ASP A 79 -19.28 -8.38 2.13
C ASP A 79 -18.86 -9.56 3.01
N ALA A 80 -17.88 -10.37 2.60
CA ALA A 80 -17.32 -11.42 3.43
C ALA A 80 -16.71 -10.90 4.75
N ILE A 81 -16.05 -9.73 4.71
CA ILE A 81 -15.55 -9.07 5.93
C ILE A 81 -16.72 -8.64 6.82
N ARG A 82 -17.73 -7.97 6.26
CA ARG A 82 -18.93 -7.50 6.99
C ARG A 82 -19.71 -8.63 7.65
N ASP A 83 -19.69 -9.83 7.05
CA ASP A 83 -20.39 -11.00 7.59
C ASP A 83 -19.79 -11.51 8.90
N VAL A 84 -18.50 -11.26 9.16
CA VAL A 84 -17.78 -11.83 10.32
C VAL A 84 -17.11 -10.80 11.22
N HIS A 85 -17.01 -9.54 10.79
CA HIS A 85 -16.43 -8.44 11.56
C HIS A 85 -17.39 -7.26 11.66
N GLN A 86 -17.41 -6.60 12.83
CA GLN A 86 -17.98 -5.27 12.98
C GLN A 86 -17.02 -4.25 12.37
N ILE A 87 -17.51 -3.41 11.47
CA ILE A 87 -16.73 -2.33 10.84
C ILE A 87 -17.24 -1.00 11.40
N ALA A 88 -16.32 -0.12 11.81
CA ALA A 88 -16.65 1.21 12.27
C ALA A 88 -17.36 2.03 11.17
N ASP A 89 -18.34 2.85 11.55
CA ASP A 89 -19.10 3.70 10.62
C ASP A 89 -18.21 4.67 9.83
N ASP A 90 -17.07 5.08 10.42
CA ASP A 90 -16.09 5.99 9.83
C ASP A 90 -14.80 5.28 9.38
N ALA A 91 -14.85 3.96 9.16
CA ALA A 91 -13.68 3.18 8.78
C ALA A 91 -12.99 3.72 7.51
N GLU A 92 -11.66 3.75 7.50
CA GLU A 92 -10.87 4.05 6.31
C GLU A 92 -10.81 2.82 5.41
N ILE A 93 -11.39 2.89 4.21
CA ILE A 93 -11.36 1.82 3.23
C ILE A 93 -10.55 2.30 2.02
N THR A 94 -9.31 1.83 1.95
CA THR A 94 -8.33 2.21 0.93
C THR A 94 -8.26 1.20 -0.21
N LEU A 95 -8.21 1.70 -1.45
CA LEU A 95 -7.89 0.91 -2.64
C LEU A 95 -6.61 1.44 -3.29
N GLU A 96 -5.58 0.59 -3.43
CA GLU A 96 -4.46 0.87 -4.31
C GLU A 96 -4.88 0.79 -5.78
N ALA A 97 -4.51 1.81 -6.55
CA ALA A 97 -4.90 1.96 -7.94
C ALA A 97 -3.76 2.41 -8.84
N ASN A 98 -3.68 1.83 -10.04
CA ASN A 98 -2.88 2.38 -11.11
C ASN A 98 -3.67 3.43 -11.91
N PRO A 99 -3.04 4.50 -12.42
CA PRO A 99 -3.74 5.52 -13.19
C PRO A 99 -4.54 4.99 -14.39
N ASP A 100 -4.10 3.91 -15.04
CA ASP A 100 -4.80 3.32 -16.20
C ASP A 100 -6.10 2.57 -15.83
N ASP A 101 -6.36 2.34 -14.54
CA ASP A 101 -7.62 1.75 -14.04
C ASP A 101 -8.63 2.80 -13.55
N ILE A 102 -8.23 4.07 -13.50
CA ILE A 102 -9.04 5.15 -12.93
C ILE A 102 -9.84 5.82 -14.03
N HIS A 103 -11.13 5.48 -14.11
CA HIS A 103 -12.11 6.07 -15.02
C HIS A 103 -13.34 6.50 -14.21
N ALA A 104 -14.15 7.42 -14.74
CA ALA A 104 -15.30 7.96 -14.00
C ALA A 104 -16.25 6.86 -13.49
N GLU A 105 -16.48 5.82 -14.30
CA GLU A 105 -17.30 4.67 -13.91
C GLU A 105 -16.66 3.85 -12.78
N SER A 106 -15.35 3.55 -12.87
CA SER A 106 -14.68 2.71 -11.87
C SER A 106 -14.64 3.41 -10.50
N VAL A 107 -14.35 4.71 -10.46
CA VAL A 107 -14.35 5.47 -9.20
C VAL A 107 -15.75 5.57 -8.59
N THR A 108 -16.78 5.74 -9.42
CA THR A 108 -18.18 5.74 -8.95
C THR A 108 -18.51 4.38 -8.31
N GLN A 109 -18.16 3.29 -8.98
CA GLN A 109 -18.38 1.93 -8.49
C GLN A 109 -17.60 1.63 -7.20
N TRP A 110 -16.35 2.06 -7.09
CA TRP A 110 -15.55 1.91 -5.87
C TRP A 110 -16.16 2.68 -4.71
N LYS A 111 -16.59 3.94 -4.95
CA LYS A 111 -17.25 4.76 -3.94
C LYS A 111 -18.56 4.13 -3.45
N GLU A 112 -19.38 3.61 -4.37
CA GLU A 112 -20.61 2.89 -4.04
C GLU A 112 -20.37 1.60 -3.24
N ALA A 113 -19.22 0.94 -3.42
CA ALA A 113 -18.83 -0.21 -2.61
C ALA A 113 -18.35 0.17 -1.19
N GLY A 114 -18.06 1.45 -0.96
CA GLY A 114 -17.58 1.99 0.32
C GLY A 114 -16.11 2.40 0.32
N ILE A 115 -15.39 2.33 -0.80
CA ILE A 115 -14.03 2.86 -0.91
C ILE A 115 -14.08 4.38 -0.71
N ASN A 116 -13.37 4.87 0.29
CA ASN A 116 -13.34 6.29 0.64
C ASN A 116 -11.94 6.89 0.60
N ARG A 117 -10.93 6.09 0.23
CA ARG A 117 -9.54 6.51 0.04
C ARG A 117 -8.88 5.78 -1.13
N LEU A 118 -8.08 6.49 -1.93
CA LEU A 118 -7.29 5.90 -3.01
C LEU A 118 -5.80 6.10 -2.77
N SER A 119 -4.98 5.08 -3.04
CA SER A 119 -3.53 5.23 -3.18
C SER A 119 -3.15 5.04 -4.63
N ILE A 120 -2.71 6.11 -5.29
CA ILE A 120 -2.48 6.13 -6.73
C ILE A 120 -0.99 6.00 -7.02
N GLY A 121 -0.63 4.90 -7.68
CA GLY A 121 0.75 4.57 -8.04
C GLY A 121 1.31 5.42 -9.19
N ILE A 122 1.62 6.69 -8.98
CA ILE A 122 2.06 7.63 -10.04
C ILE A 122 3.53 7.43 -10.42
N GLN A 123 4.39 7.29 -9.41
CA GLN A 123 5.84 7.11 -9.46
C GLN A 123 6.63 8.33 -9.98
N ALA A 124 6.26 8.85 -11.15
CA ALA A 124 6.89 10.03 -11.78
C ALA A 124 5.95 10.65 -12.84
N PHE A 125 6.26 11.85 -13.33
CA PHE A 125 5.57 12.51 -14.46
C PHE A 125 6.45 12.61 -15.73
N GLN A 126 7.53 11.82 -15.80
CA GLN A 126 8.42 11.73 -16.96
C GLN A 126 8.15 10.43 -17.70
N ASP A 127 7.61 10.52 -18.92
CA ASP A 127 7.23 9.34 -19.72
C ASP A 127 8.40 8.40 -20.01
N ASP A 128 9.61 8.93 -20.22
CA ASP A 128 10.81 8.13 -20.42
C ASP A 128 11.18 7.30 -19.17
N LEU A 129 10.99 7.87 -17.97
CA LEU A 129 11.19 7.15 -16.70
C LEU A 129 10.13 6.08 -16.50
N LEU A 130 8.86 6.41 -16.73
CA LEU A 130 7.74 5.48 -16.63
C LEU A 130 7.93 4.29 -17.60
N ALA A 131 8.37 4.56 -18.83
CA ALA A 131 8.71 3.54 -19.81
C ALA A 131 9.90 2.67 -19.35
N ALA A 132 10.97 3.29 -18.83
CA ALA A 132 12.14 2.58 -18.31
C ALA A 132 11.80 1.67 -17.12
N TRP A 133 10.84 2.06 -16.28
CA TRP A 133 10.33 1.27 -15.16
C TRP A 133 9.23 0.28 -15.53
N ASN A 134 8.88 0.22 -16.81
CA ASN A 134 7.85 -0.66 -17.36
C ASN A 134 6.44 -0.41 -16.78
N ARG A 135 6.11 0.85 -16.49
CA ARG A 135 4.78 1.28 -16.07
C ARG A 135 3.75 1.11 -17.19
N SER A 136 2.47 1.00 -16.83
CA SER A 136 1.33 0.89 -17.77
C SER A 136 0.76 2.24 -18.19
N HIS A 137 1.08 3.30 -17.45
CA HIS A 137 0.55 4.64 -17.63
C HIS A 137 1.62 5.66 -18.05
N ASN A 138 1.18 6.81 -18.54
CA ASN A 138 1.99 7.99 -18.83
C ASN A 138 1.62 9.18 -17.92
N ALA A 139 2.35 10.29 -18.00
CA ALA A 139 2.15 11.47 -17.16
C ALA A 139 0.76 12.12 -17.32
N GLU A 140 0.21 12.10 -18.53
CA GLU A 140 -1.14 12.63 -18.82
C GLU A 140 -2.21 11.78 -18.14
N GLN A 141 -2.10 10.45 -18.20
CA GLN A 141 -2.99 9.52 -17.53
C GLN A 141 -2.91 9.67 -16.01
N ALA A 142 -1.71 9.85 -15.43
CA ALA A 142 -1.54 10.13 -14.00
C ALA A 142 -2.29 11.41 -13.57
N THR A 143 -2.12 12.49 -14.34
CA THR A 143 -2.80 13.77 -14.08
C THR A 143 -4.32 13.63 -14.20
N THR A 144 -4.77 12.92 -15.24
CA THR A 144 -6.20 12.70 -15.50
C THR A 144 -6.84 11.84 -14.41
N ALA A 145 -6.14 10.80 -13.95
CA ALA A 145 -6.61 9.91 -12.90
C ALA A 145 -6.88 10.65 -11.58
N ILE A 146 -5.97 11.55 -11.17
CA ILE A 146 -6.18 12.43 -10.01
C ILE A 146 -7.46 13.25 -10.18
N ALA A 147 -7.60 13.93 -11.33
CA ALA A 147 -8.75 14.78 -11.60
C ALA A 147 -10.07 13.99 -11.60
N ILE A 148 -10.09 12.78 -12.16
CA ILE A 148 -11.27 11.90 -12.15
C ILE A 148 -11.65 11.52 -10.72
N ALA A 149 -10.68 11.12 -9.89
CA ALA A 149 -10.93 10.73 -8.50
C ALA A 149 -11.54 11.89 -7.69
N GLN A 150 -10.96 13.09 -7.79
CA GLN A 150 -11.46 14.31 -7.15
C GLN A 150 -12.85 14.71 -7.67
N GLN A 151 -13.07 14.65 -8.99
CA GLN A 151 -14.39 14.97 -9.58
C GLN A 151 -15.50 14.02 -9.13
N ALA A 152 -15.17 12.75 -8.86
CA ALA A 152 -16.08 11.78 -8.26
C ALA A 152 -16.26 11.97 -6.73
N GLY A 153 -15.53 12.92 -6.14
CA GLY A 153 -15.60 13.27 -4.73
C GLY A 153 -14.92 12.25 -3.82
N ILE A 154 -13.81 11.65 -4.26
CA ILE A 154 -12.84 11.01 -3.38
C ILE A 154 -11.65 11.95 -3.26
N ASP A 155 -11.61 12.74 -2.19
CA ASP A 155 -10.55 13.71 -1.95
C ASP A 155 -9.41 13.15 -1.10
N ASN A 156 -9.65 12.07 -0.34
CA ASN A 156 -8.62 11.37 0.42
C ASN A 156 -7.78 10.51 -0.54
N ILE A 157 -6.79 11.16 -1.18
CA ILE A 157 -5.92 10.56 -2.18
C ILE A 157 -4.48 10.62 -1.69
N THR A 158 -3.81 9.48 -1.80
CA THR A 158 -2.36 9.38 -1.82
C THR A 158 -1.84 9.37 -3.24
N ALA A 159 -0.79 10.13 -3.49
CA ALA A 159 0.06 9.96 -4.67
C ALA A 159 1.38 9.30 -4.26
N ASP A 160 1.65 8.12 -4.81
CA ASP A 160 2.90 7.40 -4.57
C ASP A 160 3.95 7.85 -5.59
N LEU A 161 5.12 8.27 -5.12
CA LEU A 161 6.27 8.71 -5.91
C LEU A 161 7.52 7.86 -5.61
N ILE A 162 8.41 7.75 -6.59
CA ILE A 162 9.72 7.13 -6.43
C ILE A 162 10.81 8.16 -6.76
N TYR A 163 11.77 8.33 -5.85
CA TYR A 163 12.93 9.22 -6.01
C TYR A 163 14.26 8.45 -5.98
N GLY A 164 15.37 9.12 -6.25
CA GLY A 164 16.71 8.52 -6.26
C GLY A 164 16.96 7.56 -7.43
N GLY A 165 16.06 7.54 -8.42
CA GLY A 165 16.16 6.66 -9.57
C GLY A 165 17.10 7.19 -10.66
N PRO A 166 17.87 6.32 -11.33
CA PRO A 166 18.67 6.71 -12.50
C PRO A 166 17.83 7.45 -13.54
N GLY A 167 18.28 8.63 -13.94
CA GLY A 167 17.61 9.48 -14.94
C GLY A 167 16.58 10.47 -14.36
N LEU A 168 16.24 10.40 -13.07
CA LEU A 168 15.41 11.42 -12.42
C LEU A 168 16.27 12.61 -11.97
N SER A 169 16.22 13.72 -12.71
CA SER A 169 16.92 14.96 -12.33
C SER A 169 16.29 15.61 -11.09
N ASP A 170 17.03 16.50 -10.42
CA ASP A 170 16.49 17.25 -9.28
C ASP A 170 15.39 18.23 -9.76
N GLU A 171 15.51 18.77 -10.97
CA GLU A 171 14.48 19.59 -11.62
C GLU A 171 13.19 18.81 -11.90
N ASP A 172 13.33 17.58 -12.42
CA ASP A 172 12.20 16.67 -12.62
C ASP A 172 11.53 16.29 -11.31
N TRP A 173 12.33 16.07 -10.26
CA TRP A 173 11.84 15.76 -8.93
C TRP A 173 11.01 16.91 -8.34
N VAL A 174 11.53 18.14 -8.41
CA VAL A 174 10.80 19.36 -8.04
C VAL A 174 9.50 19.49 -8.84
N SER A 175 9.55 19.26 -10.15
CA SER A 175 8.38 19.30 -11.03
C SER A 175 7.31 18.28 -10.65
N ASN A 176 7.70 17.05 -10.28
CA ASN A 176 6.79 16.00 -9.85
C ASN A 176 6.01 16.41 -8.60
N MET A 177 6.69 16.95 -7.58
CA MET A 177 6.04 17.41 -6.36
C MET A 177 5.17 18.64 -6.60
N GLN A 178 5.65 19.62 -7.38
CA GLN A 178 4.89 20.82 -7.67
C GLN A 178 3.55 20.49 -8.34
N ARG A 179 3.52 19.51 -9.26
CA ARG A 179 2.28 19.05 -9.89
C ARG A 179 1.27 18.50 -8.89
N LEU A 180 1.72 17.72 -7.91
CA LEU A 180 0.83 17.15 -6.88
C LEU A 180 0.33 18.23 -5.91
N ILE A 181 1.20 19.17 -5.53
CA ILE A 181 0.85 20.33 -4.71
C ILE A 181 -0.20 21.19 -5.42
N ASP A 182 0.03 21.51 -6.70
CA ASP A 182 -0.89 22.31 -7.52
C ASP A 182 -2.24 21.60 -7.73
N ALA A 183 -2.22 20.27 -7.80
CA ALA A 183 -3.42 19.43 -7.88
C ALA A 183 -4.16 19.28 -6.53
N GLY A 184 -3.61 19.82 -5.44
CA GLY A 184 -4.21 19.75 -4.10
C GLY A 184 -4.24 18.34 -3.52
N ILE A 185 -3.26 17.49 -3.86
CA ILE A 185 -3.15 16.16 -3.28
C ILE A 185 -2.82 16.27 -1.79
N PRO A 186 -3.63 15.69 -0.89
CA PRO A 186 -3.44 15.89 0.54
C PRO A 186 -2.39 14.95 1.15
N HIS A 187 -2.05 13.85 0.48
CA HIS A 187 -1.11 12.85 0.98
C HIS A 187 -0.15 12.39 -0.11
N ILE A 188 1.15 12.36 0.20
CA ILE A 188 2.21 11.92 -0.70
C ILE A 188 3.02 10.84 0.01
N SER A 189 3.06 9.64 -0.59
CA SER A 189 4.06 8.62 -0.24
C SER A 189 5.24 8.76 -1.17
N SER A 190 6.46 8.74 -0.64
CA SER A 190 7.68 8.84 -1.43
C SER A 190 8.71 7.81 -1.00
N TYR A 191 9.13 6.98 -1.94
CA TYR A 191 10.07 5.88 -1.69
C TYR A 191 11.36 6.08 -2.47
N ALA A 192 12.51 5.89 -1.81
CA ALA A 192 13.77 5.79 -2.53
C ALA A 192 13.74 4.54 -3.42
N LEU A 193 14.23 4.64 -4.66
CA LEU A 193 14.37 3.48 -5.52
C LEU A 193 15.44 2.54 -4.95
N THR A 194 15.01 1.39 -4.41
CA THR A 194 15.92 0.33 -3.97
C THR A 194 16.05 -0.75 -5.05
N VAL A 195 17.22 -1.42 -5.07
CA VAL A 195 17.49 -2.53 -5.99
C VAL A 195 17.36 -3.84 -5.21
N GLU A 196 16.20 -4.47 -5.36
CA GLU A 196 15.88 -5.71 -4.66
C GLU A 196 16.33 -6.94 -5.46
N SER A 197 16.89 -7.92 -4.76
CA SER A 197 17.40 -9.15 -5.39
C SER A 197 16.27 -9.91 -6.11
N GLY A 198 16.55 -10.40 -7.32
CA GLY A 198 15.58 -11.13 -8.15
C GLY A 198 14.61 -10.26 -8.95
N THR A 199 14.65 -8.94 -8.80
CA THR A 199 13.86 -8.02 -9.64
C THR A 199 14.44 -7.89 -11.05
N ALA A 200 13.61 -7.42 -12.00
CA ALA A 200 14.09 -7.15 -13.36
C ALA A 200 15.14 -6.03 -13.38
N LEU A 201 14.99 -5.01 -12.51
CA LEU A 201 15.98 -3.94 -12.33
C LEU A 201 17.33 -4.49 -11.86
N HIS A 202 17.34 -5.37 -10.86
CA HIS A 202 18.56 -6.05 -10.40
C HIS A 202 19.29 -6.76 -11.56
N HIS A 203 18.57 -7.53 -12.36
CA HIS A 203 19.16 -8.21 -13.52
C HIS A 203 19.59 -7.27 -14.65
N GLN A 204 18.95 -6.11 -14.81
CA GLN A 204 19.37 -5.09 -15.78
C GLN A 204 20.69 -4.44 -15.36
N ILE A 205 20.84 -4.14 -14.06
CA ILE A 205 22.06 -3.60 -13.46
C ILE A 205 23.21 -4.60 -13.60
N GLU A 206 23.01 -5.87 -13.25
CA GLU A 206 24.02 -6.94 -13.41
C GLU A 206 24.53 -7.05 -14.85
N LYS A 207 23.67 -6.74 -15.83
CA LYS A 207 23.98 -6.79 -17.27
C LYS A 207 24.46 -5.45 -17.84
N GLY A 208 24.63 -4.41 -17.02
CA GLY A 208 25.05 -3.07 -17.45
C GLY A 208 24.01 -2.34 -18.32
N LYS A 209 22.73 -2.73 -18.23
CA LYS A 209 21.61 -2.12 -18.98
C LYS A 209 20.93 -0.98 -18.22
N SER A 210 21.15 -0.90 -16.91
CA SER A 210 20.69 0.18 -16.04
C SER A 210 21.79 0.55 -15.05
N MET A 211 21.74 1.75 -14.51
CA MET A 211 22.67 2.22 -13.49
C MET A 211 22.17 1.83 -12.10
N ILE A 212 23.10 1.70 -11.14
CA ILE A 212 22.76 1.58 -9.72
C ILE A 212 22.27 2.96 -9.24
N PRO A 213 21.19 3.03 -8.44
CA PRO A 213 20.79 4.26 -7.74
C PRO A 213 21.97 4.88 -6.98
N ASP A 214 22.05 6.22 -7.00
CA ASP A 214 23.09 6.98 -6.31
C ASP A 214 22.57 7.48 -4.95
N ASP A 215 23.18 7.01 -3.86
CA ASP A 215 22.82 7.40 -2.50
C ASP A 215 22.93 8.92 -2.27
N ASP A 216 23.94 9.58 -2.88
CA ASP A 216 24.10 11.02 -2.75
C ASP A 216 22.96 11.77 -3.46
N GLN A 217 22.49 11.25 -4.59
CA GLN A 217 21.30 11.76 -5.28
C GLN A 217 20.04 11.55 -4.44
N ALA A 218 19.82 10.33 -3.94
CA ALA A 218 18.65 10.01 -3.12
C ALA A 218 18.58 10.91 -1.87
N ASN A 219 19.71 11.12 -1.19
CA ASN A 219 19.79 12.00 -0.03
C ASN A 219 19.45 13.46 -0.36
N ARG A 220 19.98 13.99 -1.48
CA ARG A 220 19.64 15.36 -1.93
C ARG A 220 18.16 15.48 -2.27
N GLN A 221 17.59 14.53 -3.02
CA GLN A 221 16.19 14.54 -3.42
C GLN A 221 15.24 14.37 -2.22
N TYR A 222 15.65 13.60 -1.22
CA TYR A 222 14.92 13.49 0.04
C TYR A 222 14.89 14.82 0.81
N ALA A 223 16.00 15.55 0.89
CA ALA A 223 16.03 16.88 1.51
C ALA A 223 15.10 17.87 0.77
N ILE A 224 15.14 17.87 -0.57
CA ILE A 224 14.24 18.68 -1.40
C ILE A 224 12.76 18.33 -1.12
N LEU A 225 12.44 17.04 -1.02
CA LEU A 225 11.10 16.55 -0.69
C LEU A 225 10.62 17.09 0.66
N GLN A 226 11.44 16.93 1.71
CA GLN A 226 11.10 17.40 3.05
C GLN A 226 10.86 18.90 3.08
N ASP A 227 11.75 19.69 2.46
CA ASP A 227 11.65 21.15 2.44
C ASP A 227 10.40 21.62 1.67
N MET A 228 10.15 21.08 0.47
CA MET A 228 9.01 21.48 -0.36
C MET A 228 7.67 21.11 0.27
N LEU A 229 7.52 19.88 0.75
CA LEU A 229 6.24 19.44 1.33
C LEU A 229 5.94 20.17 2.64
N THR A 230 6.95 20.34 3.50
CA THR A 230 6.81 21.10 4.75
C THR A 230 6.41 22.56 4.48
N ALA A 231 7.02 23.21 3.48
CA ALA A 231 6.67 24.58 3.10
C ALA A 231 5.22 24.73 2.63
N ASN A 232 4.58 23.64 2.19
CA ASN A 232 3.18 23.59 1.77
C ASN A 232 2.25 22.95 2.83
N GLY A 233 2.74 22.72 4.05
CA GLY A 233 1.95 22.17 5.15
C GLY A 233 1.67 20.67 5.07
N ILE A 234 2.29 19.98 4.11
CA ILE A 234 2.22 18.52 3.96
C ILE A 234 3.36 17.93 4.81
N LEU A 235 3.04 17.52 6.03
CA LEU A 235 4.02 17.18 7.06
C LEU A 235 4.38 15.72 7.04
N GLN A 236 5.66 15.44 7.26
CA GLN A 236 6.15 14.09 7.46
C GLN A 236 5.62 13.51 8.79
N TYR A 237 4.91 12.38 8.72
CA TYR A 237 4.44 11.69 9.94
C TYR A 237 5.14 10.35 10.19
N GLU A 238 5.73 9.76 9.17
CA GLU A 238 6.65 8.61 9.25
C GLU A 238 7.71 8.68 8.12
N ILE A 239 8.53 7.64 7.91
CA ILE A 239 9.70 7.66 7.00
C ILE A 239 9.35 8.12 5.58
N SER A 240 8.32 7.53 4.98
CA SER A 240 8.02 7.68 3.54
C SER A 240 6.79 8.55 3.26
N ASN A 241 5.96 8.84 4.25
CA ASN A 241 4.64 9.42 4.07
C ASN A 241 4.54 10.83 4.67
N PHE A 242 3.93 11.69 3.87
CA PHE A 242 3.70 13.09 4.15
C PHE A 242 2.22 13.38 3.93
N ALA A 243 1.59 14.13 4.84
CA ALA A 243 0.17 14.45 4.72
C ALA A 243 -0.16 15.84 5.24
N LEU A 244 -1.19 16.45 4.68
CA LEU A 244 -1.93 17.50 5.35
C LEU A 244 -2.56 16.94 6.64
N PRO A 245 -2.70 17.74 7.71
CA PRO A 245 -3.33 17.28 8.95
C PRO A 245 -4.73 16.71 8.71
N GLY A 246 -4.98 15.50 9.19
CA GLY A 246 -6.25 14.78 9.02
C GLY A 246 -6.33 13.88 7.78
N PHE A 247 -5.29 13.85 6.95
CA PHE A 247 -5.17 12.97 5.79
C PHE A 247 -4.10 11.89 5.93
N GLU A 248 -3.51 11.75 7.12
CA GLU A 248 -2.62 10.62 7.43
C GLU A 248 -3.34 9.29 7.19
N SER A 249 -2.70 8.33 6.53
CA SER A 249 -3.28 6.99 6.39
C SER A 249 -3.40 6.33 7.75
N ARG A 250 -4.63 6.03 8.17
CA ARG A 250 -4.88 5.27 9.40
C ARG A 250 -4.31 3.87 9.29
N HIS A 251 -4.50 3.21 8.13
CA HIS A 251 -4.01 1.85 7.94
C HIS A 251 -2.48 1.77 7.95
N ASN A 252 -1.77 2.60 7.18
CA ASN A 252 -0.31 2.58 7.17
C ASN A 252 0.27 3.04 8.51
N GLY A 253 -0.40 3.99 9.18
CA GLY A 253 -0.07 4.44 10.54
C GLY A 253 -0.14 3.30 11.57
N SER A 254 -1.08 2.37 11.39
CA SER A 254 -1.34 1.25 12.31
C SER A 254 -0.11 0.33 12.48
N TYR A 255 0.65 0.12 11.41
CA TYR A 255 1.89 -0.68 11.43
C TYR A 255 2.95 -0.09 12.36
N TRP A 256 2.99 1.24 12.47
CA TRP A 256 3.98 1.93 13.30
C TRP A 256 3.57 2.01 14.77
N SER A 257 2.27 2.02 15.06
CA SER A 257 1.72 2.13 16.41
C SER A 257 1.55 0.80 17.13
N GLY A 258 1.86 -0.33 16.47
CA GLY A 258 1.65 -1.67 17.03
C GLY A 258 0.16 -2.05 17.11
N ALA A 259 -0.68 -1.43 16.29
CA ALA A 259 -2.08 -1.78 16.17
C ALA A 259 -2.24 -3.18 15.54
N HIS A 260 -3.36 -3.84 15.83
CA HIS A 260 -3.60 -5.19 15.35
C HIS A 260 -4.08 -5.15 13.90
N TYR A 261 -3.71 -6.15 13.11
CA TYR A 261 -4.21 -6.28 11.76
C TYR A 261 -4.23 -7.73 11.27
N LEU A 262 -5.24 -8.05 10.48
CA LEU A 262 -5.38 -9.34 9.81
C LEU A 262 -5.04 -9.19 8.32
N GLY A 263 -4.06 -9.95 7.86
CA GLY A 263 -3.71 -10.06 6.44
C GLY A 263 -4.42 -11.23 5.79
N ILE A 264 -5.06 -10.98 4.65
CA ILE A 264 -5.75 -11.97 3.82
C ILE A 264 -5.10 -12.03 2.45
N GLY A 265 -4.97 -13.24 1.90
CA GLY A 265 -4.34 -13.49 0.60
C GLY A 265 -2.88 -13.92 0.72
N PRO A 266 -2.27 -14.39 -0.39
CA PRO A 266 -0.89 -14.88 -0.39
C PRO A 266 0.09 -13.76 -0.04
N SER A 267 1.15 -14.08 0.70
CA SER A 267 2.14 -13.13 1.25
C SER A 267 1.62 -12.11 2.26
N ALA A 268 0.31 -12.06 2.55
CA ALA A 268 -0.23 -11.12 3.51
C ALA A 268 0.28 -11.41 4.93
N HIS A 269 0.65 -10.34 5.64
CA HIS A 269 1.10 -10.40 7.03
C HIS A 269 -0.04 -10.03 7.98
N SER A 270 -0.03 -10.60 9.17
CA SER A 270 -0.96 -10.29 10.27
C SER A 270 -0.20 -10.12 11.58
N TYR A 271 -0.77 -9.33 12.49
CA TYR A 271 -0.26 -9.13 13.85
C TYR A 271 -1.42 -8.92 14.82
N ASN A 272 -1.43 -9.62 15.96
CA ASN A 272 -2.49 -9.53 16.97
C ASN A 272 -1.99 -9.08 18.35
N GLY A 273 -0.83 -8.43 18.41
CA GLY A 273 -0.22 -8.01 19.68
C GLY A 273 0.62 -9.09 20.37
N VAL A 274 0.40 -10.37 20.07
CA VAL A 274 1.10 -11.50 20.70
C VAL A 274 1.94 -12.28 19.69
N SER A 275 1.38 -12.55 18.53
CA SER A 275 2.03 -13.22 17.42
C SER A 275 1.88 -12.43 16.14
N ARG A 276 2.79 -12.71 15.21
CA ARG A 276 2.65 -12.34 13.81
C ARG A 276 2.62 -13.60 12.96
N GLN A 277 1.90 -13.53 11.85
CA GLN A 277 1.87 -14.62 10.87
C GLN A 277 1.92 -14.05 9.45
N TRP A 278 2.39 -14.85 8.50
CA TRP A 278 2.43 -14.48 7.09
C TRP A 278 2.07 -15.64 6.20
N ASN A 279 1.18 -15.39 5.26
CA ASN A 279 0.72 -16.39 4.32
C ASN A 279 1.82 -16.73 3.30
N VAL A 280 1.79 -17.96 2.80
CA VAL A 280 2.72 -18.43 1.77
C VAL A 280 2.70 -17.50 0.56
N SER A 281 3.89 -17.12 0.09
CA SER A 281 4.06 -16.32 -1.14
C SER A 281 3.97 -17.21 -2.38
N ASN A 282 2.84 -17.93 -2.54
CA ASN A 282 2.60 -18.81 -3.68
C ASN A 282 1.09 -19.01 -3.92
N ASN A 283 0.59 -18.48 -5.04
CA ASN A 283 -0.85 -18.47 -5.35
C ASN A 283 -1.48 -19.87 -5.39
N VAL A 284 -0.81 -20.84 -6.03
CA VAL A 284 -1.36 -22.20 -6.20
C VAL A 284 -1.43 -22.92 -4.85
N ARG A 285 -0.36 -22.85 -4.06
CA ARG A 285 -0.33 -23.45 -2.72
C ARG A 285 -1.36 -22.80 -1.81
N TYR A 286 -1.47 -21.47 -1.87
CA TYR A 286 -2.45 -20.72 -1.09
C TYR A 286 -3.88 -21.21 -1.37
N ILE A 287 -4.30 -21.24 -2.65
CA ILE A 287 -5.63 -21.72 -3.05
C ILE A 287 -5.88 -23.16 -2.58
N GLN A 288 -4.91 -24.06 -2.79
CA GLN A 288 -5.04 -25.48 -2.44
C GLN A 288 -5.18 -25.71 -0.92
N SER A 289 -4.39 -24.99 -0.11
CA SER A 289 -4.42 -25.12 1.34
C SER A 289 -5.74 -24.61 1.92
N ILE A 290 -6.19 -23.44 1.47
CA ILE A 290 -7.49 -22.90 1.91
C ILE A 290 -8.64 -23.81 1.49
N GLY A 291 -8.62 -24.35 0.26
CA GLY A 291 -9.59 -25.34 -0.19
C GLY A 291 -9.60 -26.65 0.62
N SER A 292 -8.54 -26.91 1.39
CA SER A 292 -8.43 -28.03 2.32
C SER A 292 -8.73 -27.65 3.78
N GLY A 293 -9.18 -26.42 4.04
CA GLY A 293 -9.46 -25.90 5.38
C GLY A 293 -8.22 -25.59 6.22
N VAL A 294 -7.09 -25.29 5.58
CA VAL A 294 -5.81 -24.97 6.25
C VAL A 294 -5.36 -23.57 5.87
N ILE A 295 -5.06 -22.72 6.86
CA ILE A 295 -4.39 -21.42 6.65
C ILE A 295 -2.91 -21.71 6.34
N PRO A 296 -2.40 -21.38 5.14
CA PRO A 296 -1.03 -21.68 4.75
C PRO A 296 -0.08 -20.57 5.23
N SER A 297 0.04 -20.39 6.54
CA SER A 297 0.89 -19.38 7.16
C SER A 297 2.06 -19.95 7.95
N GLU A 298 3.14 -19.18 8.03
CA GLU A 298 4.13 -19.30 9.09
C GLU A 298 3.77 -18.34 10.22
N MET A 299 4.12 -18.70 11.46
CA MET A 299 3.78 -17.92 12.66
C MET A 299 4.99 -17.78 13.57
N GLU A 300 5.12 -16.59 14.15
CA GLU A 300 6.08 -16.28 15.21
C GLU A 300 5.36 -15.71 16.43
N ILE A 301 5.59 -16.30 17.61
CA ILE A 301 5.14 -15.75 18.90
C ILE A 301 6.22 -14.81 19.41
N LEU A 302 5.85 -13.56 19.69
CA LEU A 302 6.80 -12.55 20.13
C LEU A 302 6.99 -12.62 21.66
N THR A 303 8.24 -12.61 22.08
CA THR A 303 8.61 -12.39 23.48
C THR A 303 8.35 -10.94 23.90
N GLU A 304 8.25 -10.71 25.21
CA GLU A 304 8.12 -9.34 25.76
C GLU A 304 9.26 -8.41 25.29
N VAL A 305 10.49 -8.94 25.24
CA VAL A 305 11.67 -8.19 24.78
C VAL A 305 11.55 -7.84 23.29
N GLN A 306 11.06 -8.76 22.45
CA GLN A 306 10.84 -8.48 21.03
C GLN A 306 9.78 -7.39 20.84
N ARG A 307 8.63 -7.49 21.53
CA ARG A 307 7.58 -6.46 21.47
C ARG A 307 8.07 -5.10 21.91
N PHE A 308 8.86 -5.04 22.99
CA PHE A 308 9.45 -3.79 23.46
C PHE A 308 10.43 -3.20 22.43
N ASN A 309 11.34 -4.03 21.88
CA ASN A 309 12.29 -3.58 20.87
C ASN A 309 11.58 -3.08 19.61
N GLU A 310 10.52 -3.76 19.17
CA GLU A 310 9.71 -3.33 18.02
C GLU A 310 9.03 -2.00 18.29
N LEU A 311 8.40 -1.81 19.45
CA LEU A 311 7.79 -0.53 19.85
C LEU A 311 8.81 0.62 19.82
N VAL A 312 10.03 0.39 20.31
CA VAL A 312 11.10 1.40 20.27
C VAL A 312 11.50 1.68 18.81
N MET A 313 11.73 0.64 18.01
CA MET A 313 12.15 0.78 16.61
C MET A 313 11.10 1.44 15.72
N THR A 314 9.81 1.12 15.89
CA THR A 314 8.73 1.71 15.09
C THR A 314 8.39 3.11 15.58
N GLY A 315 8.34 3.35 16.89
CA GLY A 315 8.06 4.66 17.46
C GLY A 315 9.06 5.74 17.00
N LEU A 316 10.36 5.42 17.00
CA LEU A 316 11.42 6.33 16.54
C LEU A 316 11.37 6.67 15.04
N ARG A 317 10.59 5.94 14.25
CA ARG A 317 10.38 6.19 12.81
C ARG A 317 9.20 7.12 12.53
N THR A 318 8.49 7.54 13.57
CA THR A 318 7.34 8.44 13.46
C THR A 318 7.65 9.80 14.07
N SER A 319 6.95 10.84 13.62
CA SER A 319 7.05 12.18 14.22
C SER A 319 6.53 12.24 15.67
N LYS A 320 5.73 11.24 16.09
CA LYS A 320 5.21 11.12 17.46
C LYS A 320 6.23 10.57 18.45
N GLY A 321 7.27 9.87 17.97
CA GLY A 321 8.26 9.23 18.83
C GLY A 321 7.68 8.17 19.75
N ILE A 322 8.26 8.02 20.94
CA ILE A 322 7.85 7.03 21.95
C ILE A 322 7.24 7.76 23.16
N ASP A 323 6.07 7.32 23.62
CA ASP A 323 5.50 7.78 24.88
C ASP A 323 6.18 7.07 26.08
N MET A 324 7.04 7.81 26.77
CA MET A 324 7.78 7.33 27.94
C MET A 324 6.89 7.06 29.17
N LYS A 325 5.61 7.46 29.16
CA LYS A 325 4.70 7.25 30.30
C LYS A 325 3.93 5.93 30.24
N GLY A 326 4.02 5.20 29.11
CA GLY A 326 3.34 3.92 28.89
C GLY A 326 4.27 2.73 28.62
N CYS A 327 5.60 2.92 28.75
CA CYS A 327 6.62 1.87 28.63
C CYS A 327 6.98 1.28 30.00
#